data_AF-A0A965A138-F1
#
_entry.id   AF-A0A965A138-F1
#
_cell.length_a   1.000
_cell.length_b   1.000
_cell.length_c   1.000
_cell.angle_alpha   90.00
_cell.angle_beta   90.00
_cell.angle_gamma   90.00
#
_symmetry.space_group_name_H-M   'P 1'
#
loop_
_entity.id
_entity.type
_entity.pdbx_description
1 polymer ?
#
loop_
_entity_poly.entity_id
_entity_poly.type
_entity_poly.pdbx_seq_one_letter_code
_entity_poly.pdbx_strand_id
1 'polypeptide(L)'
;MFSNKLFPVDANYPLIHTRQYQVQAFRMSDERFLLRGAIVDEKPAGLYIESDPDPIWMHHMIVELQIVYPTFLIEKASVEFKNHPHLGCTNITDHYKKLEGMSIARGFNAKVRELFGSSRGCTHIGALL
;
A
#
# COMPACT_ATOMS: atom_id res chain seq x y z
N MET A 1 -10.78 8.39 10.19
CA MET A 1 -11.38 7.17 9.62
C MET A 1 -12.17 7.55 8.39
N PHE A 2 -11.93 6.87 7.26
CA PHE A 2 -12.65 7.11 6.02
C PHE A 2 -14.15 6.98 6.28
N SER A 3 -14.92 7.93 5.74
CA SER A 3 -16.36 7.97 5.98
C SER A 3 -16.98 6.69 5.44
N ASN A 4 -17.79 6.02 6.27
CA ASN A 4 -18.54 4.80 5.96
C ASN A 4 -19.66 5.00 4.91
N LYS A 5 -19.47 5.95 3.98
CA LYS A 5 -20.43 6.41 2.98
C LYS A 5 -20.12 5.90 1.57
N LEU A 6 -19.05 5.13 1.40
CA LEU A 6 -18.66 4.59 0.10
C LEU A 6 -19.54 3.40 -0.34
N PHE A 7 -20.12 2.68 0.60
CA PHE A 7 -20.90 1.47 0.34
C PHE A 7 -22.25 1.53 1.06
N PRO A 8 -23.32 0.97 0.47
CA PRO A 8 -24.56 0.77 1.18
C PRO A 8 -24.35 -0.26 2.31
N VAL A 9 -25.11 -0.11 3.40
CA VAL A 9 -25.15 -1.12 4.47
C VAL A 9 -26.07 -2.25 4.05
N ASP A 10 -25.57 -3.49 4.08
CA ASP A 10 -26.38 -4.69 3.85
C ASP A 10 -26.51 -5.49 5.15
N ALA A 11 -27.74 -5.68 5.62
CA ALA A 11 -28.01 -6.40 6.86
C ALA A 11 -27.89 -7.93 6.71
N ASN A 12 -27.95 -8.46 5.50
CA ASN A 12 -27.89 -9.90 5.23
C ASN A 12 -26.45 -10.41 5.07
N TYR A 13 -25.52 -9.52 4.74
CA TYR A 13 -24.12 -9.86 4.51
C TYR A 13 -23.21 -9.14 5.49
N PRO A 14 -22.87 -9.77 6.63
CA PRO A 14 -21.98 -9.16 7.61
C PRO A 14 -20.61 -8.88 6.97
N LEU A 15 -20.10 -7.67 7.19
CA LEU A 15 -18.78 -7.27 6.74
C LEU A 15 -17.71 -8.14 7.44
N ILE A 16 -16.78 -8.69 6.67
CA ILE A 16 -15.69 -9.53 7.20
C ILE A 16 -14.28 -8.99 6.89
N HIS A 17 -14.19 -7.97 6.04
CA HIS A 17 -12.92 -7.40 5.61
C HIS A 17 -13.15 -6.08 4.88
N THR A 18 -12.33 -5.08 5.22
CA THR A 18 -12.24 -3.83 4.46
C THR A 18 -10.80 -3.61 4.04
N ARG A 19 -10.58 -3.37 2.76
CA ARG A 19 -9.26 -3.00 2.21
C ARG A 19 -9.32 -1.58 1.66
N GLN A 20 -8.39 -0.72 2.08
CA GLN A 20 -8.35 0.67 1.65
C GLN A 20 -6.97 1.05 1.16
N TYR A 21 -6.94 1.59 -0.06
CA TYR A 21 -5.76 2.20 -0.65
C TYR A 21 -5.94 3.71 -0.68
N GLN A 22 -4.94 4.45 -0.22
CA GLN A 22 -4.90 5.90 -0.35
C GLN A 22 -3.55 6.32 -0.89
N VAL A 23 -3.53 7.24 -1.85
CA VAL A 23 -2.31 7.87 -2.34
C VAL A 23 -2.44 9.38 -2.19
N GLN A 24 -1.41 10.01 -1.65
CA GLN A 24 -1.29 11.45 -1.55
C GLN A 24 -0.03 11.91 -2.30
N ALA A 25 -0.14 13.00 -3.03
CA ALA A 25 0.98 13.64 -3.72
C ALA A 25 1.32 14.95 -3.03
N PHE A 26 2.61 15.16 -2.74
CA PHE A 26 3.12 16.35 -2.08
C PHE A 26 4.18 17.01 -2.94
N ARG A 27 4.03 18.31 -3.23
CA ARG A 27 5.08 19.06 -3.92
C ARG A 27 6.29 19.22 -2.99
N MET A 28 7.47 18.83 -3.44
CA MET A 28 8.73 19.03 -2.72
C MET A 28 9.49 20.25 -3.24
N SER A 29 9.47 20.44 -4.57
CA SER A 29 10.00 21.61 -5.28
C SER A 29 9.30 21.74 -6.64
N ASP A 30 9.82 22.60 -7.53
CA ASP A 30 9.32 22.73 -8.91
C ASP A 30 9.63 21.50 -9.77
N GLU A 31 10.69 20.76 -9.41
CA GLU A 31 11.22 19.63 -10.17
C GLU A 31 10.99 18.30 -9.45
N ARG A 32 10.35 18.31 -8.27
CA ARG A 32 10.21 17.12 -7.42
C ARG A 32 8.88 17.08 -6.68
N PHE A 33 8.31 15.87 -6.58
CA PHE A 33 7.17 15.61 -5.73
C PHE A 33 7.28 14.23 -5.06
N LEU A 34 6.65 14.07 -3.91
CA LEU A 34 6.55 12.83 -3.15
C LEU A 34 5.18 12.20 -3.40
N LEU A 35 5.15 10.93 -3.77
CA LEU A 35 3.96 10.10 -3.67
C LEU A 35 4.03 9.27 -2.40
N ARG A 36 3.02 9.36 -1.54
CA ARG A 36 2.84 8.48 -0.38
C ARG A 36 1.58 7.65 -0.57
N GLY A 37 1.77 6.35 -0.78
CA GLY A 37 0.72 5.36 -0.77
C GLY A 37 0.58 4.73 0.62
N ALA A 38 -0.63 4.46 1.05
CA ALA A 38 -0.94 3.69 2.25
C ALA A 38 -1.98 2.63 1.91
N ILE A 39 -1.82 1.45 2.50
CA ILE A 39 -2.78 0.35 2.44
C ILE A 39 -3.11 -0.10 3.86
N VAL A 40 -4.40 -0.19 4.15
CA VAL A 40 -4.92 -0.78 5.39
C VAL A 40 -5.89 -1.91 5.05
N ASP A 41 -5.65 -3.07 5.64
CA ASP A 41 -6.63 -4.14 5.75
C ASP A 41 -7.19 -4.17 7.17
N GLU A 42 -8.49 -4.05 7.29
CA GLU A 42 -9.20 -4.05 8.56
C GLU A 42 -10.18 -5.23 8.64
N LYS A 43 -10.19 -5.87 9.81
CA LYS A 43 -11.18 -6.85 10.23
C LYS A 43 -12.11 -6.19 11.24
N PRO A 44 -13.44 -6.29 11.10
CA PRO A 44 -14.37 -5.78 12.10
C PRO A 44 -14.16 -6.40 13.48
N ALA A 45 -14.58 -5.66 14.51
CA ALA A 45 -14.59 -6.11 15.90
C ALA A 45 -15.31 -7.46 16.07
N GLY A 46 -14.89 -8.27 17.04
CA GLY A 46 -15.48 -9.59 17.31
C GLY A 46 -15.19 -10.67 16.26
N LEU A 47 -14.68 -10.34 15.07
CA LEU A 47 -14.51 -11.33 14.00
C LEU A 47 -13.33 -12.27 14.23
N TYR A 48 -12.21 -11.73 14.71
CA TYR A 48 -10.98 -12.50 14.92
C TYR A 48 -10.84 -12.98 16.37
N ILE A 49 -11.28 -12.14 17.31
CA ILE A 49 -11.36 -12.43 18.73
C ILE A 49 -12.77 -12.01 19.15
N GLU A 50 -13.61 -12.99 19.52
CA GLU A 50 -15.05 -12.78 19.75
C GLU A 50 -15.36 -11.68 20.78
N SER A 51 -14.49 -11.52 21.77
CA SER A 51 -14.64 -10.52 22.84
C SER A 51 -13.95 -9.17 22.57
N ASP A 52 -13.25 -9.02 21.46
CA ASP A 52 -12.52 -7.78 21.15
C ASP A 52 -13.50 -6.74 20.57
N PRO A 53 -13.75 -5.62 21.28
CA PRO A 53 -14.68 -4.61 20.82
C PRO A 53 -14.11 -3.73 19.70
N ASP A 54 -12.80 -3.83 19.42
CA ASP A 54 -12.13 -2.98 18.46
C ASP A 54 -11.83 -3.72 17.14
N PRO A 55 -11.89 -3.02 15.98
CA PRO A 55 -11.46 -3.59 14.72
C PRO A 55 -9.93 -3.77 14.70
N ILE A 56 -9.47 -4.79 13.97
CA ILE A 56 -8.04 -5.14 13.87
C ILE A 56 -7.51 -4.76 12.49
N TRP A 57 -6.44 -3.97 12.46
CA TRP A 57 -5.71 -3.67 11.23
C TRP A 57 -4.72 -4.77 10.91
N MET A 58 -5.12 -5.78 10.14
CA MET A 58 -4.24 -6.91 9.79
C MET A 58 -3.02 -6.50 8.98
N HIS A 59 -3.20 -5.54 8.08
CA HIS A 59 -2.12 -4.96 7.29
C HIS A 59 -2.18 -3.45 7.41
N HIS A 60 -1.03 -2.83 7.66
CA HIS A 60 -0.85 -1.40 7.52
C HIS A 60 0.53 -1.18 6.91
N MET A 61 0.57 -0.75 5.65
CA MET A 61 1.84 -0.52 4.95
C MET A 61 1.83 0.83 4.26
N ILE A 62 3.02 1.41 4.13
CA ILE A 62 3.25 2.71 3.53
C ILE A 62 4.32 2.54 2.44
N VAL A 63 4.06 3.14 1.28
CA VAL A 63 5.01 3.26 0.17
C VAL A 63 5.30 4.74 -0.03
N GLU A 64 6.56 5.13 -0.10
CA GLU A 64 6.95 6.48 -0.47
C GLU A 64 7.87 6.46 -1.69
N LEU A 65 7.53 7.28 -2.68
CA LEU A 65 8.33 7.48 -3.89
C LEU A 65 8.63 8.96 -4.06
N GLN A 66 9.92 9.33 -4.09
CA GLN A 66 10.33 10.68 -4.51
C GLN A 66 10.52 10.68 -6.02
N ILE A 67 9.80 11.56 -6.70
CA ILE A 67 9.68 11.58 -8.15
C ILE A 67 10.27 12.87 -8.71
N VAL A 68 11.09 12.74 -9.75
CA VAL A 68 11.58 13.87 -10.56
C VAL A 68 10.55 14.22 -11.63
N TYR A 69 10.23 15.51 -11.77
CA TYR A 69 9.35 16.05 -12.80
C TYR A 69 10.18 16.79 -13.87
N PRO A 70 9.86 16.68 -15.18
CA PRO A 70 8.71 16.00 -15.79
C PRO A 70 8.98 14.54 -16.20
N THR A 71 10.14 13.98 -15.87
CA THR A 71 10.55 12.64 -16.34
C THR A 71 9.86 11.48 -15.62
N PHE A 72 9.22 11.76 -14.49
CA PHE A 72 8.63 10.78 -13.57
C PHE A 72 9.62 9.70 -13.10
N LEU A 73 10.91 10.04 -13.05
CA LEU A 73 11.95 9.16 -12.52
C LEU A 73 11.78 9.01 -11.01
N ILE A 74 11.75 7.78 -10.52
CA ILE A 74 11.81 7.46 -9.09
C ILE A 74 13.26 7.63 -8.63
N GLU A 75 13.52 8.68 -7.87
CA GLU A 75 14.84 8.94 -7.30
C GLU A 75 15.05 8.14 -6.00
N LYS A 76 13.99 7.99 -5.19
CA LYS A 76 14.03 7.23 -3.93
C LYS A 76 12.75 6.44 -3.76
N ALA A 77 12.87 5.22 -3.24
CA ALA A 77 11.75 4.37 -2.89
C ALA A 77 11.92 3.79 -1.47
N SER A 78 10.91 3.94 -0.62
CA SER A 78 10.86 3.29 0.69
C SER A 78 9.52 2.61 0.90
N VAL A 79 9.56 1.50 1.62
CA VAL A 79 8.36 0.76 2.01
C VAL A 79 8.48 0.38 3.47
N GLU A 80 7.42 0.67 4.23
CA GLU A 80 7.33 0.36 5.65
C GLU A 80 6.07 -0.49 5.91
N PHE A 81 6.21 -1.55 6.70
CA PHE A 81 5.10 -2.38 7.15
C PHE A 81 4.87 -2.06 8.63
N LYS A 82 3.92 -1.17 8.92
CA LYS A 82 3.53 -0.76 10.27
C LYS A 82 2.81 -1.86 11.03
N ASN A 83 1.96 -2.62 10.33
CA ASN A 83 1.33 -3.82 10.89
C ASN A 83 1.27 -4.94 9.85
N HIS A 84 1.54 -6.17 10.28
CA HIS A 84 1.58 -7.35 9.45
C HIS A 84 1.38 -8.63 10.28
N PRO A 85 0.81 -9.70 9.71
CA PRO A 85 0.45 -10.90 10.46
C PRO A 85 1.64 -11.86 10.73
N HIS A 86 2.72 -11.76 9.96
CA HIS A 86 3.86 -12.67 10.05
C HIS A 86 5.19 -11.91 10.13
N LEU A 87 6.11 -12.35 10.97
CA LEU A 87 7.41 -11.69 11.17
C LEU A 87 8.23 -11.59 9.88
N GLY A 88 8.13 -12.60 8.99
CA GLY A 88 8.86 -12.61 7.72
C GLY A 88 8.34 -11.61 6.66
N CYS A 89 7.20 -10.94 6.88
CA CYS A 89 6.63 -10.02 5.90
C CYS A 89 7.55 -8.81 5.62
N THR A 90 8.36 -8.39 6.59
CA THR A 90 9.27 -7.24 6.45
C THR A 90 10.52 -7.57 5.64
N ASN A 91 10.84 -8.84 5.40
CA ASN A 91 12.08 -9.24 4.69
C ASN A 91 12.17 -8.71 3.25
N ILE A 92 11.05 -8.27 2.68
CA ILE A 92 10.96 -7.78 1.30
C ILE A 92 10.91 -6.25 1.20
N THR A 93 10.92 -5.50 2.31
CA THR A 93 10.81 -4.02 2.27
C THR A 93 11.96 -3.39 1.47
N ASP A 94 13.19 -3.86 1.69
CA ASP A 94 14.37 -3.39 0.96
C ASP A 94 14.36 -3.79 -0.52
N HIS A 95 13.60 -4.82 -0.92
CA HIS A 95 13.50 -5.19 -2.33
C HIS A 95 12.91 -4.06 -3.18
N TYR A 96 12.06 -3.21 -2.61
CA TYR A 96 11.41 -2.12 -3.33
C TYR A 96 12.37 -0.98 -3.72
N LYS A 97 13.61 -0.96 -3.19
CA LYS A 97 14.67 -0.08 -3.70
C LYS A 97 15.00 -0.33 -5.18
N LYS A 98 14.65 -1.52 -5.72
CA LYS A 98 14.75 -1.82 -7.16
C LYS A 98 13.87 -0.93 -8.05
N LEU A 99 12.94 -0.17 -7.47
CA LEU A 99 12.17 0.86 -8.17
C LEU A 99 13.00 2.11 -8.49
N GLU A 100 14.06 2.37 -7.72
CA GLU A 100 14.92 3.54 -7.92
C GLU A 100 15.61 3.48 -9.30
N GLY A 101 15.60 4.60 -10.01
CA GLY A 101 16.06 4.69 -11.39
C GLY A 101 15.03 4.26 -12.44
N MET A 102 13.86 3.76 -12.05
CA MET A 102 12.74 3.52 -12.97
C MET A 102 11.92 4.80 -13.17
N SER A 103 11.38 5.00 -14.38
CA SER A 103 10.38 6.05 -14.65
C SER A 103 8.97 5.46 -14.59
N ILE A 104 8.04 6.18 -13.95
CA ILE A 104 6.60 5.87 -13.95
C ILE A 104 6.01 6.27 -15.31
N ALA A 105 6.26 5.44 -16.31
CA ALA A 105 5.84 5.64 -17.70
C ALA A 105 5.44 4.30 -18.34
N ARG A 106 5.24 4.29 -19.67
CA ARG A 106 4.90 3.07 -20.41
C ARG A 106 5.90 1.94 -20.09
N GLY A 107 5.38 0.80 -19.66
CA GLY A 107 6.17 -0.37 -19.28
C GLY A 107 6.49 -0.48 -17.77
N PHE A 108 6.16 0.53 -16.97
CA PHE A 108 6.36 0.50 -15.51
C PHE A 108 5.68 -0.71 -14.86
N ASN A 109 4.37 -0.90 -15.07
CA ASN A 109 3.62 -2.00 -14.45
C ASN A 109 4.15 -3.39 -14.86
N ALA A 110 4.69 -3.53 -16.08
CA ALA A 110 5.30 -4.78 -16.53
C ALA A 110 6.59 -5.08 -15.73
N LYS A 111 7.45 -4.07 -15.56
CA LYS A 111 8.67 -4.18 -14.73
C LYS A 111 8.35 -4.42 -13.26
N VAL A 112 7.32 -3.74 -12.71
CA VAL A 112 6.84 -3.99 -11.33
C VAL A 112 6.42 -5.46 -11.17
N ARG A 113 5.66 -6.02 -12.12
CA ARG A 113 5.26 -7.44 -12.09
C ARG A 113 6.44 -8.39 -12.22
N GLU A 114 7.43 -8.05 -13.05
CA GLU A 114 8.66 -8.85 -13.19
C GLU A 114 9.42 -8.92 -11.86
N LEU A 115 9.67 -7.76 -11.25
CA LEU A 115 10.44 -7.60 -10.02
C LEU A 115 9.72 -8.17 -8.78
N PHE A 116 8.43 -7.86 -8.63
CA PHE A 116 7.68 -8.04 -7.38
C PHE A 116 6.47 -8.96 -7.51
N GLY A 117 6.20 -9.53 -8.69
CA GLY A 117 5.10 -10.46 -8.89
C GLY A 117 5.26 -11.76 -8.10
N SER A 118 4.14 -12.43 -7.84
CA SER A 118 4.09 -13.69 -7.10
C SER A 118 4.71 -13.55 -5.70
N SER A 119 5.54 -14.51 -5.28
CA SER A 119 6.19 -14.54 -3.97
C SER A 119 7.34 -13.54 -3.77
N ARG A 120 7.68 -12.74 -4.79
CA ARG A 120 8.82 -11.80 -4.73
C ARG A 120 8.47 -10.44 -4.11
N GLY A 121 7.18 -10.17 -3.94
CA GLY A 121 6.66 -8.94 -3.36
C GLY A 121 5.42 -9.19 -2.51
N CYS A 122 4.85 -8.12 -1.99
CA CYS A 122 3.59 -8.14 -1.26
C CYS A 122 2.47 -7.78 -2.22
N THR A 123 1.46 -8.63 -2.33
CA THR A 123 0.29 -8.38 -3.19
C THR A 123 -0.41 -7.05 -2.87
N HIS A 124 -0.36 -6.62 -1.60
CA HIS A 124 -0.88 -5.33 -1.16
C HIS A 124 -0.11 -4.15 -1.75
N ILE A 125 1.22 -4.15 -1.63
CA ILE A 125 2.07 -3.08 -2.17
C ILE A 125 2.00 -3.05 -3.69
N GLY A 126 1.91 -4.21 -4.35
CA GLY A 126 1.79 -4.29 -5.81
C GLY A 126 0.53 -3.63 -6.38
N ALA A 127 -0.48 -3.27 -5.57
CA ALA A 127 -1.63 -2.49 -6.02
C ALA A 127 -1.44 -0.97 -5.85
N LEU A 128 -0.41 -0.54 -5.12
CA LEU A 128 0.01 0.87 -5.00
C LEU A 128 1.06 1.27 -6.06
N LEU A 129 1.57 0.31 -6.83
CA LEU A 129 2.61 0.44 -7.86
C LEU A 129 2.04 0.04 -9.22
#